data_AF-A0A9P9ES93-F1
#
_entry.id   AF-A0A9P9ES93-F1
#
_cell.length_a   1.000
_cell.length_b   1.000
_cell.length_c   1.000
_cell.angle_alpha   90.00
_cell.angle_beta   90.00
_cell.angle_gamma   90.00
#
_symmetry.space_group_name_H-M   'P 1'
#
loop_
_entity.id
_entity.type
_entity.pdbx_description
1 polymer ?
#
loop_
_entity_poly.entity_id
_entity_poly.type
_entity_poly.pdbx_seq_one_letter_code
_entity_poly.pdbx_strand_id
1 'polypeptide(L)'
;MKLLVPSRLPSIPTYQVPTKESGQDPTPNARVSLPDFTSKAPHDKGKEMQPQGIAHQSSIRIVTQDDDAPQYESIASVDALLQIIRQADCLKLCGIPGAFNILKERHFDIWIDSNYQLNSDTRNAIQLIALICLQLGKATDCNMIFYFTSYPNTKSKNLSDNSRNCLKSLRDLWGTDSWKGAVQLVAGALILETELGIQKWLNNEENFAKGETEDEKHVKLLGHVREKMLPYWHGWHQRDLDAESLIRYHGSAIFAAKKQPKSLNSIRFIYERSMGYYAEVVKGQGTQFQISSVLMAKHLSQTAVSGYIEIDNFATKENDINDLTSLDESEVLKCLLSPKAIFKILNSHNPLIDNLGFITKKELYSNIPLLGNNSIITVPTVKQLKDALHIEDLSALPRADDSDDEGYNGPIQTPAPVSVTIKAAPE
;
A
#
# COMPACT_ATOMS: atom_id res chain seq x y z
N MET A 1 9.90 38.04 -45.82
CA MET A 1 9.99 36.83 -44.97
C MET A 1 9.24 37.11 -43.67
N LYS A 2 8.05 36.54 -43.52
CA LYS A 2 7.15 36.75 -42.37
C LYS A 2 7.51 35.75 -41.28
N LEU A 3 7.81 36.27 -40.09
CA LEU A 3 7.95 35.51 -38.84
C LEU A 3 6.57 34.96 -38.45
N LEU A 4 6.47 33.64 -38.32
CA LEU A 4 5.32 32.93 -37.78
C LEU A 4 5.58 32.62 -36.30
N VAL A 5 4.75 33.21 -35.45
CA VAL A 5 4.60 32.89 -34.03
C VAL A 5 3.78 31.60 -33.91
N PRO A 6 4.20 30.59 -33.13
CA PRO A 6 3.33 29.48 -32.76
C PRO A 6 2.43 29.85 -31.59
N SER A 7 1.17 29.50 -31.79
CA SER A 7 -0.03 29.70 -31.00
C SER A 7 -0.15 28.83 -29.75
N ARG A 8 -0.67 29.46 -28.69
CA ARG A 8 -1.59 28.98 -27.62
C ARG A 8 -1.55 27.48 -27.25
N LEU A 9 -1.18 27.24 -25.99
CA LEU A 9 -1.44 26.01 -25.23
C LEU A 9 -2.93 25.65 -25.24
N PRO A 10 -3.31 24.37 -25.39
CA PRO A 10 -4.69 23.94 -25.26
C PRO A 10 -5.15 23.99 -23.79
N SER A 11 -6.31 24.61 -23.59
CA SER A 11 -7.04 24.70 -22.32
C SER A 11 -7.47 23.32 -21.81
N ILE A 12 -7.26 23.09 -20.51
CA ILE A 12 -7.76 21.93 -19.76
C ILE A 12 -9.30 21.92 -19.80
N PRO A 13 -9.98 20.84 -20.22
CA PRO A 13 -11.44 20.80 -20.23
C PRO A 13 -11.98 20.75 -18.79
N THR A 14 -12.76 21.75 -18.41
CA THR A 14 -13.69 21.67 -17.28
C THR A 14 -14.87 20.83 -17.72
N TYR A 15 -15.04 19.63 -17.17
CA TYR A 15 -16.15 18.76 -17.54
C TYR A 15 -17.39 19.08 -16.70
N GLN A 16 -18.43 19.56 -17.36
CA GLN A 16 -19.78 19.71 -16.79
C GLN A 16 -20.49 18.35 -16.79
N VAL A 17 -21.18 18.05 -15.69
CA VAL A 17 -22.00 16.85 -15.51
C VAL A 17 -23.21 16.91 -16.46
N PRO A 18 -23.45 15.92 -17.32
CA PRO A 18 -24.68 15.86 -18.10
C PRO A 18 -25.84 15.42 -17.20
N THR A 19 -26.84 16.29 -17.04
CA THR A 19 -28.18 15.88 -16.60
C THR A 19 -28.79 14.99 -17.69
N LYS A 20 -29.01 13.72 -17.39
CA LYS A 20 -29.84 12.83 -18.21
C LYS A 20 -31.21 12.66 -17.55
N GLU A 21 -32.22 13.15 -18.25
CA GLU A 21 -33.62 12.77 -18.08
C GLU A 21 -33.89 11.38 -18.68
N SER A 22 -34.84 10.69 -18.04
CA SER A 22 -35.63 9.53 -18.51
C SER A 22 -34.95 8.15 -18.58
N GLY A 23 -35.24 7.34 -17.56
CA GLY A 23 -36.20 6.24 -17.75
C GLY A 23 -35.65 4.88 -18.16
N GLN A 24 -34.83 4.26 -17.32
CA GLN A 24 -34.83 2.81 -17.01
C GLN A 24 -33.75 2.54 -15.97
N ASP A 25 -34.14 2.12 -14.76
CA ASP A 25 -33.21 1.75 -13.70
C ASP A 25 -32.33 0.57 -14.17
N PRO A 26 -31.00 0.71 -14.22
CA PRO A 26 -30.14 -0.46 -14.34
C PRO A 26 -30.22 -1.22 -13.03
N THR A 27 -30.63 -2.49 -13.12
CA THR A 27 -30.54 -3.45 -12.03
C THR A 27 -29.11 -3.43 -11.44
N PRO A 28 -28.94 -3.50 -10.11
CA PRO A 28 -27.61 -3.47 -9.52
C PRO A 28 -26.85 -4.70 -10.01
N ASN A 29 -25.71 -4.48 -10.67
CA ASN A 29 -24.77 -5.54 -11.03
C ASN A 29 -24.53 -6.43 -9.80
N ALA A 30 -24.76 -7.74 -9.95
CA ALA A 30 -24.41 -8.72 -8.95
C ALA A 30 -22.93 -8.54 -8.59
N ARG A 31 -22.64 -8.06 -7.38
CA ARG A 31 -21.27 -7.98 -6.87
C ARG A 31 -20.69 -9.39 -6.90
N VAL A 32 -19.54 -9.54 -7.55
CA VAL A 32 -18.76 -10.76 -7.51
C VAL A 32 -18.33 -10.97 -6.06
N SER A 33 -18.98 -11.91 -5.36
CA SER A 33 -18.62 -12.26 -3.99
C SER A 33 -17.34 -13.07 -4.03
N LEU A 34 -16.25 -12.55 -3.44
CA LEU A 34 -15.07 -13.36 -3.16
C LEU A 34 -15.44 -14.48 -2.19
N PRO A 35 -14.70 -15.61 -2.20
CA PRO A 35 -14.81 -16.59 -1.15
C PRO A 35 -14.54 -15.94 0.21
N ASP A 36 -15.42 -16.18 1.18
CA ASP A 36 -15.21 -15.72 2.54
C ASP A 36 -14.21 -16.65 3.25
N PHE A 37 -12.93 -16.31 3.14
CA PHE A 37 -11.83 -17.06 3.77
C PHE A 37 -11.76 -16.88 5.29
N THR A 38 -12.70 -16.14 5.90
CA THR A 38 -12.51 -15.54 7.22
C THR A 38 -13.54 -15.96 8.24
N SER A 39 -14.76 -16.30 7.82
CA SER A 39 -15.74 -17.03 8.66
C SER A 39 -15.31 -18.47 8.97
N LYS A 40 -14.28 -18.98 8.29
CA LYS A 40 -13.69 -20.31 8.51
C LYS A 40 -12.30 -20.27 9.14
N ALA A 41 -11.73 -19.11 9.44
CA ALA A 41 -10.55 -19.06 10.30
C ALA A 41 -10.96 -19.70 11.63
N PRO A 42 -10.34 -20.82 12.05
CA PRO A 42 -10.78 -21.46 13.26
C PRO A 42 -10.60 -20.44 14.38
N HIS A 43 -11.69 -20.16 15.09
CA HIS A 43 -11.61 -19.70 16.46
C HIS A 43 -10.98 -20.83 17.28
N ASP A 44 -9.72 -21.17 16.99
CA ASP A 44 -8.93 -22.08 17.79
C ASP A 44 -8.50 -21.28 19.02
N LYS A 45 -9.46 -21.14 19.94
CA LYS A 45 -9.19 -20.74 21.31
C LYS A 45 -8.31 -21.83 21.91
N GLY A 46 -7.00 -21.69 21.77
CA GLY A 46 -6.03 -22.44 22.57
C GLY A 46 -5.31 -23.58 21.87
N LYS A 47 -4.34 -23.21 21.04
CA LYS A 47 -2.96 -23.46 21.45
C LYS A 47 -2.22 -22.14 21.36
N GLU A 48 -1.79 -21.61 22.50
CA GLU A 48 -0.63 -20.73 22.50
C GLU A 48 0.42 -21.44 21.65
N MET A 49 0.76 -20.87 20.48
CA MET A 49 2.04 -21.17 19.87
C MET A 49 3.06 -20.70 20.92
N GLN A 50 3.48 -21.62 21.79
CA GLN A 50 4.65 -21.38 22.60
C GLN A 50 5.76 -21.01 21.63
N PRO A 51 6.44 -19.86 21.83
CA PRO A 51 7.57 -19.50 21.01
C PRO A 51 8.62 -20.59 21.21
N GLN A 52 8.76 -21.49 20.23
CA GLN A 52 9.83 -22.48 20.24
C GLN A 52 11.15 -21.71 20.27
N GLY A 53 11.98 -22.09 21.24
CA GLY A 53 13.04 -21.27 21.78
C GLY A 53 14.11 -20.82 20.78
N ILE A 54 14.39 -19.52 20.87
CA ILE A 54 15.68 -18.81 20.79
C ILE A 54 16.70 -19.31 19.77
N ALA A 55 16.90 -18.50 18.72
CA ALA A 55 18.22 -18.20 18.17
C ALA A 55 18.25 -16.75 17.64
N HIS A 56 19.06 -15.91 18.28
CA HIS A 56 19.44 -14.53 17.93
C HIS A 56 18.35 -13.61 17.32
N GLN A 57 17.73 -12.79 18.18
CA GLN A 57 17.15 -11.51 17.76
C GLN A 57 18.27 -10.55 17.37
N SER A 58 18.81 -10.72 16.17
CA SER A 58 19.47 -9.62 15.47
C SER A 58 18.35 -8.64 15.10
N SER A 59 18.15 -7.56 15.86
CA SER A 59 17.14 -6.57 15.51
C SER A 59 17.57 -5.90 14.20
N ILE A 60 17.08 -6.39 13.06
CA ILE A 60 17.32 -5.73 11.78
C ILE A 60 16.65 -4.36 11.84
N ARG A 61 17.43 -3.30 11.65
CA ARG A 61 16.92 -1.93 11.55
C ARG A 61 17.01 -1.48 10.11
N ILE A 62 15.93 -0.91 9.59
CA ILE A 62 15.91 -0.31 8.26
C ILE A 62 15.95 1.19 8.45
N VAL A 63 16.93 1.83 7.83
CA VAL A 63 17.13 3.28 7.90
C VAL A 63 17.29 3.84 6.49
N THR A 64 17.05 5.13 6.32
CA THR A 64 17.45 5.85 5.10
C THR A 64 18.76 6.58 5.36
N GLN A 65 19.58 6.69 4.32
CA GLN A 65 20.75 7.56 4.35
C GLN A 65 20.28 9.02 4.42
N ASP A 66 20.97 9.84 5.21
CA ASP A 66 20.79 11.28 5.24
C ASP A 66 21.44 11.88 3.98
N ASP A 67 20.77 12.80 3.29
CA ASP A 67 21.29 13.45 2.09
C ASP A 67 22.54 14.30 2.40
N ASP A 68 22.70 14.73 3.66
CA ASP A 68 23.86 15.49 4.16
C ASP A 68 24.99 14.58 4.72
N ALA A 69 24.80 13.26 4.71
CA ALA A 69 25.82 12.32 5.18
C ALA A 69 27.06 12.37 4.24
N PRO A 70 28.28 12.30 4.78
CA PRO A 70 29.48 12.30 3.95
C PRO A 70 29.46 11.14 2.95
N GLN A 71 29.73 11.41 1.67
CA GLN A 71 29.68 10.43 0.57
C GLN A 71 30.60 9.21 0.75
N TYR A 72 31.53 9.24 1.71
CA TYR A 72 32.47 8.14 1.97
C TYR A 72 31.92 7.05 2.91
N GLU A 73 30.74 7.22 3.52
CA GLU A 73 30.06 6.13 4.21
C GLU A 73 29.14 5.39 3.23
N SER A 74 29.73 4.67 2.27
CA SER A 74 28.99 3.61 1.60
C SER A 74 28.66 2.54 2.64
N ILE A 75 27.40 2.52 3.05
CA ILE A 75 26.86 1.40 3.81
C ILE A 75 26.62 0.29 2.77
N ALA A 76 27.23 -0.90 2.97
CA ALA A 76 27.22 -1.99 2.00
C ALA A 76 25.84 -2.33 1.39
N SER A 77 24.74 -2.08 2.12
CA SER A 77 23.37 -2.23 1.61
C SER A 77 23.01 -1.21 0.51
N VAL A 78 23.46 0.04 0.60
CA VAL A 78 23.16 1.08 -0.40
C VAL A 78 23.74 0.68 -1.76
N ASP A 79 25.03 0.32 -1.80
CA ASP A 79 25.69 -0.12 -3.03
C ASP A 79 25.04 -1.38 -3.60
N ALA A 80 24.69 -2.34 -2.75
CA ALA A 80 23.98 -3.55 -3.15
C ALA A 80 22.62 -3.22 -3.79
N LEU A 81 21.83 -2.36 -3.15
CA LEU A 81 20.51 -1.94 -3.65
C LEU A 81 20.63 -1.19 -4.97
N LEU A 82 21.57 -0.24 -5.08
CA LEU A 82 21.81 0.50 -6.32
C LEU A 82 22.26 -0.45 -7.45
N GLN A 83 23.09 -1.44 -7.16
CA GLN A 83 23.52 -2.43 -8.15
C GLN A 83 22.34 -3.28 -8.64
N ILE A 84 21.49 -3.77 -7.74
CA ILE A 84 20.29 -4.54 -8.08
C ILE A 84 19.35 -3.69 -8.96
N ILE A 85 19.12 -2.44 -8.58
CA ILE A 85 18.26 -1.50 -9.31
C ILE A 85 18.82 -1.22 -10.72
N ARG A 86 20.12 -0.90 -10.85
CA ARG A 86 20.75 -0.71 -12.17
C ARG A 86 20.61 -1.94 -13.06
N GLN A 87 20.82 -3.13 -12.49
CA GLN A 87 20.66 -4.38 -13.23
C GLN A 87 19.21 -4.56 -13.70
N ALA A 88 18.22 -4.28 -12.84
CA ALA A 88 16.80 -4.37 -13.20
C ALA A 88 16.41 -3.37 -14.30
N ASP A 89 16.97 -2.16 -14.26
CA ASP A 89 16.74 -1.13 -15.28
C ASP A 89 17.40 -1.46 -16.63
N CYS A 90 18.54 -2.17 -16.60
CA CYS A 90 19.21 -2.63 -17.82
C CYS A 90 18.56 -3.85 -18.48
N LEU A 91 17.65 -4.55 -17.79
CA LEU A 91 17.00 -5.73 -18.36
C LEU A 91 16.14 -5.37 -19.57
N LYS A 92 16.15 -6.25 -20.57
CA LYS A 92 15.27 -6.18 -21.74
C LYS A 92 14.63 -7.55 -21.93
N LEU A 93 13.40 -7.70 -21.46
CA LEU A 93 12.67 -8.96 -21.51
C LEU A 93 11.39 -8.77 -22.32
N CYS A 94 11.10 -9.71 -23.22
CA CYS A 94 9.88 -9.70 -24.04
C CYS A 94 9.62 -8.38 -24.80
N GLY A 95 10.69 -7.68 -25.21
CA GLY A 95 10.59 -6.39 -25.90
C GLY A 95 10.34 -5.17 -24.99
N ILE A 96 10.19 -5.37 -23.68
CA ILE A 96 10.04 -4.29 -22.69
C ILE A 96 11.43 -3.86 -22.22
N PRO A 97 11.82 -2.58 -22.40
CA PRO A 97 13.06 -2.06 -21.86
C PRO A 97 12.88 -1.67 -20.39
N GLY A 98 13.78 -2.13 -19.53
CA GLY A 98 13.93 -1.73 -18.13
C GLY A 98 12.76 -2.05 -17.21
N ALA A 99 13.07 -2.43 -15.97
CA ALA A 99 12.03 -2.75 -14.99
C ALA A 99 11.15 -1.53 -14.62
N PHE A 100 11.69 -0.32 -14.70
CA PHE A 100 11.09 0.87 -14.08
C PHE A 100 10.43 1.84 -15.07
N ASN A 101 10.48 1.59 -16.38
CA ASN A 101 9.84 2.48 -17.35
C ASN A 101 8.33 2.62 -17.09
N ILE A 102 7.69 1.54 -16.63
CA ILE A 102 6.29 1.53 -16.28
C ILE A 102 5.91 2.52 -15.16
N LEU A 103 6.86 2.91 -14.30
CA LEU A 103 6.62 3.87 -13.22
C LEU A 103 6.32 5.28 -13.75
N LYS A 104 6.75 5.61 -14.98
CA LYS A 104 6.45 6.91 -15.62
C LYS A 104 5.09 6.93 -16.32
N GLU A 105 4.55 5.75 -16.64
CA GLU A 105 3.39 5.61 -17.51
C GLU A 105 2.11 5.29 -16.75
N ARG A 106 2.22 4.76 -15.52
CA ARG A 106 1.09 4.23 -14.76
C ARG A 106 0.97 4.83 -13.37
N HIS A 107 -0.26 4.77 -12.88
CA HIS A 107 -0.60 5.03 -11.50
C HIS A 107 -0.46 3.76 -10.66
N PHE A 108 0.10 3.88 -9.47
CA PHE A 108 0.30 2.77 -8.54
C PHE A 108 -0.38 3.05 -7.19
N ASP A 109 -1.29 2.16 -6.78
CA ASP A 109 -1.82 2.10 -5.43
C ASP A 109 -1.06 1.01 -4.65
N ILE A 110 -0.18 1.40 -3.74
CA ILE A 110 0.63 0.49 -2.92
C ILE A 110 -0.05 0.25 -1.58
N TRP A 111 -0.50 -0.98 -1.32
CA TRP A 111 -1.13 -1.38 -0.07
C TRP A 111 -0.15 -2.12 0.84
N ILE A 112 0.08 -1.58 2.04
CA ILE A 112 1.04 -2.11 3.01
C ILE A 112 0.30 -2.82 4.14
N ASP A 113 0.43 -4.16 4.20
CA ASP A 113 -0.20 -4.93 5.27
C ASP A 113 0.31 -4.51 6.64
N SER A 114 -0.63 -4.19 7.51
CA SER A 114 -0.39 -3.66 8.86
C SER A 114 -0.93 -4.60 9.93
N ASN A 115 -1.12 -5.88 9.61
CA ASN A 115 -1.56 -6.87 10.58
C ASN A 115 -0.55 -6.96 11.75
N TYR A 116 -1.04 -6.78 12.98
CA TYR A 116 -0.19 -6.73 14.17
C TYR A 116 0.40 -8.09 14.55
N GLN A 117 -0.16 -9.19 14.03
CA GLN A 117 0.29 -10.55 14.27
C GLN A 117 1.44 -10.98 13.36
N LEU A 118 1.81 -10.16 12.36
CA LEU A 118 2.98 -10.42 11.53
C LEU A 118 4.23 -10.49 12.41
N ASN A 119 5.11 -11.45 12.12
CA ASN A 119 6.38 -11.54 12.83
C ASN A 119 7.29 -10.33 12.49
N SER A 120 8.39 -10.19 13.22
CA SER A 120 9.34 -9.10 12.99
C SER A 120 9.91 -9.10 11.57
N ASP A 121 10.27 -10.27 11.05
CA ASP A 121 10.98 -10.38 9.77
C ASP A 121 10.05 -10.04 8.60
N THR A 122 8.81 -10.52 8.61
CA THR A 122 7.79 -10.14 7.63
C THR A 122 7.52 -8.65 7.68
N ARG A 123 7.37 -8.05 8.87
CA ARG A 123 7.18 -6.60 8.99
C ARG A 123 8.36 -5.81 8.42
N ASN A 124 9.59 -6.23 8.73
CA ASN A 124 10.79 -5.60 8.21
C ASN A 124 10.90 -5.77 6.68
N ALA A 125 10.61 -6.95 6.14
CA ALA A 125 10.65 -7.20 4.70
C ALA A 125 9.60 -6.34 3.96
N ILE A 126 8.38 -6.23 4.49
CA ILE A 126 7.33 -5.34 3.97
C ILE A 126 7.80 -3.88 4.00
N GLN A 127 8.39 -3.42 5.11
CA GLN A 127 8.90 -2.06 5.23
C GLN A 127 10.04 -1.78 4.24
N LEU A 128 10.97 -2.72 4.06
CA LEU A 128 12.07 -2.59 3.11
C LEU A 128 11.55 -2.39 1.68
N ILE A 129 10.63 -3.24 1.24
CA ILE A 129 10.02 -3.13 -0.09
C ILE A 129 9.25 -1.81 -0.22
N ALA A 130 8.43 -1.45 0.78
CA ALA A 130 7.66 -0.21 0.75
C ALA A 130 8.55 1.04 0.67
N LEU A 131 9.67 1.06 1.40
CA LEU A 131 10.65 2.14 1.34
C LEU A 131 11.34 2.22 -0.03
N ILE A 132 11.75 1.08 -0.60
CA ILE A 132 12.32 1.05 -1.95
C ILE A 132 11.31 1.58 -2.97
N CYS A 133 10.05 1.15 -2.90
CA CYS A 133 8.98 1.68 -3.76
C CYS A 133 8.79 3.19 -3.58
N LEU A 134 8.81 3.70 -2.34
CA LEU A 134 8.69 5.13 -2.08
C LEU A 134 9.84 5.92 -2.71
N GLN A 135 11.08 5.47 -2.52
CA GLN A 135 12.26 6.14 -3.05
C GLN A 135 12.31 6.09 -4.58
N LEU A 136 11.98 4.93 -5.19
CA LEU A 136 11.84 4.81 -6.64
C LEU A 136 10.71 5.68 -7.19
N GLY A 137 9.55 5.69 -6.53
CA GLY A 137 8.41 6.52 -6.92
C GLY A 137 8.75 8.01 -6.90
N LYS A 138 9.51 8.45 -5.89
CA LYS A 138 10.05 9.82 -5.83
C LYS A 138 11.07 10.10 -6.93
N ALA A 139 12.04 9.20 -7.12
CA ALA A 139 13.12 9.39 -8.09
C ALA A 139 12.60 9.46 -9.53
N THR A 140 11.56 8.68 -9.84
CA THR A 140 10.93 8.60 -11.16
C THR A 140 9.76 9.56 -11.36
N ASP A 141 9.41 10.34 -10.33
CA ASP A 141 8.17 11.14 -10.25
C ASP A 141 6.89 10.35 -10.60
N CYS A 142 6.86 9.08 -10.19
CA CYS A 142 5.71 8.21 -10.38
C CYS A 142 4.49 8.73 -9.59
N ASN A 143 3.31 8.64 -10.20
CA ASN A 143 2.04 8.84 -9.51
C ASN A 143 1.74 7.61 -8.65
N MET A 144 2.24 7.61 -7.42
CA MET A 144 2.13 6.50 -6.48
C MET A 144 1.46 6.94 -5.18
N ILE A 145 0.45 6.20 -4.74
CA ILE A 145 -0.26 6.43 -3.48
C ILE A 145 -0.07 5.22 -2.56
N PHE A 146 0.34 5.49 -1.32
CA PHE A 146 0.55 4.49 -0.29
C PHE A 146 -0.66 4.41 0.64
N TYR A 147 -1.11 3.20 0.91
CA TYR A 147 -2.21 2.90 1.82
C TYR A 147 -1.76 1.90 2.86
N PHE A 148 -2.31 2.01 4.07
CA PHE A 148 -2.14 1.01 5.13
C PHE A 148 -3.46 0.31 5.34
N THR A 149 -3.43 -1.01 5.54
CA THR A 149 -4.64 -1.84 5.52
C THR A 149 -5.56 -1.65 6.73
N SER A 150 -5.05 -1.01 7.78
CA SER A 150 -5.79 -0.74 9.03
C SER A 150 -5.78 0.74 9.44
N TYR A 151 -5.28 1.64 8.58
CA TYR A 151 -5.13 3.06 8.93
C TYR A 151 -5.29 3.99 7.71
N PRO A 152 -6.47 4.60 7.55
CA PRO A 152 -6.72 5.55 6.47
C PRO A 152 -6.13 6.94 6.77
N ASN A 153 -5.81 7.69 5.71
CA ASN A 153 -5.36 9.07 5.81
C ASN A 153 -6.52 10.02 6.16
N THR A 154 -6.78 10.15 7.46
CA THR A 154 -7.79 11.08 7.99
C THR A 154 -7.51 12.56 7.71
N LYS A 155 -6.28 12.91 7.34
CA LYS A 155 -5.86 14.28 7.02
C LYS A 155 -5.82 14.55 5.52
N SER A 156 -6.34 13.64 4.69
CA SER A 156 -6.37 13.83 3.24
C SER A 156 -7.08 15.14 2.88
N LYS A 157 -6.46 15.90 1.98
CA LYS A 157 -7.06 17.10 1.37
C LYS A 157 -8.28 16.78 0.51
N ASN A 158 -8.41 15.51 0.09
CA ASN A 158 -9.53 15.04 -0.73
C ASN A 158 -10.77 14.67 0.11
N LEU A 159 -10.67 14.69 1.45
CA LEU A 159 -11.82 14.51 2.33
C LEU A 159 -12.47 15.86 2.64
N SER A 160 -13.78 15.98 2.37
CA SER A 160 -14.59 17.07 2.90
C SER A 160 -14.72 16.97 4.43
N ASP A 161 -15.10 18.06 5.10
CA ASP A 161 -15.30 18.03 6.56
C ASP A 161 -16.38 17.03 6.98
N ASN A 162 -17.45 16.91 6.20
CA ASN A 162 -18.47 15.88 6.44
C ASN A 162 -17.88 14.47 6.30
N SER A 163 -17.11 14.22 5.24
CA SER A 163 -16.43 12.94 5.01
C SER A 163 -15.43 12.61 6.14
N ARG A 164 -14.72 13.61 6.67
CA ARG A 164 -13.83 13.44 7.84
C ARG A 164 -14.62 13.04 9.08
N ASN A 165 -15.78 13.65 9.33
CA ASN A 165 -16.65 13.30 10.44
C ASN A 165 -17.20 11.88 10.29
N CYS A 166 -17.68 11.51 9.11
CA CYS A 166 -18.12 10.14 8.80
C CYS A 166 -17.00 9.12 9.06
N LEU A 167 -15.81 9.38 8.53
CA LEU A 167 -14.66 8.50 8.72
C LEU A 167 -14.26 8.39 10.19
N LYS A 168 -14.26 9.50 10.94
CA LYS A 168 -13.98 9.50 12.37
C LYS A 168 -14.96 8.61 13.13
N SER A 169 -16.27 8.78 12.92
CA SER A 169 -17.28 7.97 13.59
C SER A 169 -17.21 6.50 13.21
N LEU A 170 -16.92 6.17 11.94
CA LEU A 170 -16.68 4.80 11.52
C LEU A 170 -15.44 4.19 12.17
N ARG A 171 -14.36 4.97 12.34
CA ARG A 171 -13.15 4.51 13.04
C ARG A 171 -13.37 4.29 14.53
N ASP A 172 -14.12 5.18 15.17
CA ASP A 172 -14.47 5.07 16.57
C ASP A 172 -15.32 3.79 16.79
N LEU A 173 -16.31 3.55 15.92
CA LEU A 173 -17.09 2.32 15.91
C LEU A 173 -16.24 1.08 15.60
N TRP A 174 -15.34 1.15 14.62
CA TRP A 174 -14.42 0.05 14.30
C TRP A 174 -13.48 -0.27 15.47
N GLY A 175 -13.20 0.70 16.34
CA GLY A 175 -12.35 0.54 17.51
C GLY A 175 -13.03 -0.08 18.74
N THR A 176 -14.32 -0.40 18.70
CA THR A 176 -15.04 -0.98 19.85
C THR A 176 -14.63 -2.44 20.09
N ASP A 177 -14.51 -2.88 21.33
CA ASP A 177 -14.09 -4.25 21.67
C ASP A 177 -15.24 -5.27 21.70
N SER A 178 -16.47 -4.78 21.80
CA SER A 178 -17.66 -5.57 22.11
C SER A 178 -18.90 -5.08 21.39
N TRP A 179 -19.85 -6.00 21.18
CA TRP A 179 -21.18 -5.70 20.62
C TRP A 179 -21.91 -4.62 21.41
N LYS A 180 -21.94 -4.76 22.74
CA LYS A 180 -22.60 -3.80 23.63
C LYS A 180 -22.01 -2.39 23.48
N GLY A 181 -20.68 -2.27 23.46
CA GLY A 181 -20.01 -0.98 23.25
C GLY A 181 -20.32 -0.39 21.88
N ALA A 182 -20.35 -1.21 20.84
CA ALA A 182 -20.71 -0.80 19.48
C ALA A 182 -22.15 -0.26 19.41
N VAL A 183 -23.13 -0.99 19.97
CA VAL A 183 -24.54 -0.58 19.98
C VAL A 183 -24.74 0.74 20.75
N GLN A 184 -24.07 0.90 21.89
CA GLN A 184 -24.11 2.15 22.65
C GLN A 184 -23.56 3.33 21.84
N LEU A 185 -22.46 3.12 21.10
CA LEU A 185 -21.85 4.14 20.28
C LEU A 185 -22.78 4.54 19.11
N VAL A 186 -23.40 3.56 18.43
CA VAL A 186 -24.36 3.85 17.34
C VAL A 186 -25.58 4.62 17.85
N ALA A 187 -26.14 4.24 18.99
CA ALA A 187 -27.28 4.94 19.59
C ALA A 187 -26.95 6.39 20.01
N GLY A 188 -25.68 6.69 20.31
CA GLY A 188 -25.23 8.02 20.75
C GLY A 188 -24.76 8.94 19.62
N ALA A 189 -24.57 8.46 18.39
CA ALA A 189 -23.94 9.21 17.31
C ALA A 189 -24.87 9.38 16.10
N LEU A 190 -25.48 10.57 15.99
CA LEU A 190 -26.44 10.91 14.93
C LEU A 190 -25.92 10.60 13.51
N ILE A 191 -24.64 10.87 13.24
CA ILE A 191 -24.03 10.63 11.93
C ILE A 191 -24.01 9.15 11.52
N LEU A 192 -23.93 8.22 12.49
CA LEU A 192 -23.98 6.79 12.22
C LEU A 192 -25.39 6.35 11.80
N GLU A 193 -26.42 7.06 12.27
CA GLU A 193 -27.80 6.85 11.88
C GLU A 193 -28.13 7.53 10.54
N THR A 194 -27.95 8.85 10.45
CA THR A 194 -28.50 9.66 9.35
C THR A 194 -27.69 9.55 8.06
N GLU A 195 -26.36 9.59 8.16
CA GLU A 195 -25.47 9.62 6.98
C GLU A 195 -25.04 8.21 6.56
N LEU A 196 -24.79 7.33 7.53
CA LEU A 196 -24.16 6.03 7.29
C LEU A 196 -25.15 4.86 7.29
N GLY A 197 -26.33 5.04 7.90
CA GLY A 197 -27.39 4.04 7.96
C GLY A 197 -27.06 2.83 8.86
N ILE A 198 -26.10 2.96 9.77
CA ILE A 198 -25.65 1.86 10.64
C ILE A 198 -26.73 1.46 11.63
N GLN A 199 -27.46 2.42 12.21
CA GLN A 199 -28.56 2.13 13.15
C GLN A 199 -29.67 1.30 12.46
N LYS A 200 -30.02 1.68 11.22
CA LYS A 200 -30.99 0.93 10.41
C LYS A 200 -30.47 -0.48 10.09
N TRP A 201 -29.17 -0.62 9.79
CA TRP A 201 -28.55 -1.91 9.55
C TRP A 201 -28.56 -2.80 10.79
N LEU A 202 -28.26 -2.26 11.97
CA LEU A 202 -28.33 -2.99 13.25
C LEU A 202 -29.73 -3.50 13.58
N ASN A 203 -30.76 -2.74 13.23
CA ASN A 203 -32.15 -3.08 13.51
C ASN A 203 -32.75 -4.06 12.49
N ASN A 204 -32.06 -4.37 11.40
CA ASN A 204 -32.53 -5.36 10.43
C ASN A 204 -32.17 -6.78 10.91
N GLU A 205 -33.17 -7.52 11.37
CA GLU A 205 -33.00 -8.89 11.87
C GLU A 205 -32.42 -9.84 10.81
N GLU A 206 -32.63 -9.58 9.51
CA GLU A 206 -32.09 -10.42 8.43
C GLU A 206 -30.55 -10.44 8.37
N ASN A 207 -29.89 -9.42 8.94
CA ASN A 207 -28.43 -9.37 9.00
C ASN A 207 -27.85 -10.38 10.00
N PHE A 208 -28.66 -10.89 10.92
CA PHE A 208 -28.23 -11.77 12.02
C PHE A 208 -28.96 -13.10 11.98
N ALA A 209 -28.21 -14.19 11.97
CA ALA A 209 -28.82 -15.51 12.05
C ALA A 209 -29.40 -15.73 13.45
N LYS A 210 -30.50 -16.50 13.51
CA LYS A 210 -31.13 -16.84 14.79
C LYS A 210 -30.14 -17.65 15.64
N GLY A 211 -29.89 -17.16 16.86
CA GLY A 211 -28.96 -17.80 17.79
C GLY A 211 -27.51 -17.31 17.71
N GLU A 212 -27.21 -16.32 16.85
CA GLU A 212 -25.87 -15.71 16.83
C GLU A 212 -25.53 -15.06 18.18
N THR A 213 -24.31 -15.34 18.63
CA THR A 213 -23.70 -14.75 19.80
C THR A 213 -23.39 -13.27 19.55
N GLU A 214 -23.22 -12.50 20.63
CA GLU A 214 -22.82 -11.10 20.53
C GLU A 214 -21.47 -10.92 19.80
N ASP A 215 -20.55 -11.86 19.99
CA ASP A 215 -19.24 -11.81 19.31
C ASP A 215 -19.37 -11.97 17.79
N GLU A 216 -20.20 -12.91 17.32
CA GLU A 216 -20.47 -13.10 15.89
C GLU A 216 -21.15 -11.87 15.27
N LYS A 217 -22.14 -11.31 15.97
CA LYS A 217 -22.80 -10.05 15.55
C LYS A 217 -21.81 -8.89 15.47
N HIS A 218 -20.90 -8.80 16.43
CA HIS A 218 -19.86 -7.77 16.43
C HIS A 218 -18.90 -7.93 15.25
N VAL A 219 -18.43 -9.14 14.95
CA VAL A 219 -17.59 -9.40 13.78
C VAL A 219 -18.29 -8.96 12.48
N LYS A 220 -19.57 -9.30 12.31
CA LYS A 220 -20.37 -8.86 11.16
C LYS A 220 -20.48 -7.34 11.06
N LEU A 221 -20.76 -6.67 12.18
CA LEU A 221 -20.80 -5.20 12.22
C LEU A 221 -19.46 -4.60 11.82
N LEU A 222 -18.33 -5.12 12.33
CA LEU A 222 -17.00 -4.63 11.96
C LEU A 222 -16.72 -4.82 10.46
N GLY A 223 -17.19 -5.92 9.87
CA GLY A 223 -17.17 -6.13 8.43
C GLY A 223 -17.95 -5.04 7.67
N HIS A 224 -19.19 -4.79 8.09
CA HIS A 224 -20.03 -3.76 7.48
C HIS A 224 -19.45 -2.34 7.64
N VAL A 225 -18.88 -2.03 8.81
CA VAL A 225 -18.22 -0.75 9.08
C VAL A 225 -17.04 -0.55 8.14
N ARG A 226 -16.24 -1.59 7.89
CA ARG A 226 -15.15 -1.51 6.90
C ARG A 226 -15.67 -1.20 5.51
N GLU A 227 -16.70 -1.91 5.04
CA GLU A 227 -17.33 -1.62 3.73
C GLU A 227 -17.77 -0.14 3.64
N LYS A 228 -18.34 0.40 4.71
CA LYS A 228 -18.75 1.81 4.80
C LYS A 228 -17.58 2.79 4.86
N MET A 229 -16.41 2.35 5.36
CA MET A 229 -15.19 3.17 5.36
C MET A 229 -14.56 3.30 3.97
N LEU A 230 -14.89 2.40 3.02
CA LEU A 230 -14.24 2.31 1.73
C LEU A 230 -14.19 3.64 0.95
N PRO A 231 -15.29 4.39 0.79
CA PRO A 231 -15.26 5.65 0.03
C PRO A 231 -14.40 6.73 0.68
N TYR A 232 -14.12 6.60 1.98
CA TYR A 232 -13.34 7.55 2.76
C TYR A 232 -11.89 7.10 2.98
N TRP A 233 -11.50 5.94 2.46
CA TRP A 233 -10.17 5.37 2.65
C TRP A 233 -9.19 6.00 1.66
N HIS A 234 -8.54 7.09 2.08
CA HIS A 234 -7.48 7.73 1.30
C HIS A 234 -6.10 7.29 1.77
N GLY A 235 -5.15 7.30 0.83
CA GLY A 235 -3.73 7.06 1.09
C GLY A 235 -2.94 8.36 1.16
N TRP A 236 -1.63 8.23 1.08
CA TRP A 236 -0.66 9.32 1.01
C TRP A 236 0.05 9.27 -0.33
N HIS A 237 0.08 10.38 -1.06
CA HIS A 237 0.86 10.46 -2.28
C HIS A 237 2.35 10.38 -1.94
N GLN A 238 3.17 9.77 -2.81
CA GLN A 238 4.61 9.59 -2.56
C GLN A 238 5.35 10.91 -2.24
N ARG A 239 4.89 12.03 -2.81
CA ARG A 239 5.42 13.39 -2.56
C ARG A 239 5.13 13.90 -1.15
N ASP A 240 4.08 13.39 -0.49
CA ASP A 240 3.67 13.79 0.86
C ASP A 240 4.26 12.89 1.95
N LEU A 241 5.10 11.93 1.56
CA LEU A 241 5.77 10.99 2.46
C LEU A 241 7.27 11.19 2.41
N ASP A 242 7.93 10.87 3.50
CA ASP A 242 9.34 10.55 3.61
C ASP A 242 9.47 9.18 4.30
N ALA A 243 10.69 8.68 4.44
CA ALA A 243 10.90 7.37 5.03
C ALA A 243 10.47 7.30 6.49
N GLU A 244 10.73 8.35 7.27
CA GLU A 244 10.35 8.42 8.69
C GLU A 244 8.82 8.38 8.84
N SER A 245 8.10 9.20 8.07
CA SER A 245 6.65 9.25 8.10
C SER A 245 6.03 7.96 7.59
N LEU A 246 6.57 7.30 6.54
CA LEU A 246 6.11 5.98 6.11
C LEU A 246 6.24 4.94 7.24
N ILE A 247 7.40 4.87 7.89
CA ILE A 247 7.64 3.96 9.02
C ILE A 247 6.68 4.27 10.18
N ARG A 248 6.52 5.55 10.52
CA ARG A 248 5.62 6.02 11.58
C ARG A 248 4.15 5.69 11.30
N TYR A 249 3.69 5.86 10.06
CA TYR A 249 2.33 5.53 9.67
C TYR A 249 2.10 4.03 9.66
N HIS A 250 3.08 3.23 9.21
CA HIS A 250 3.01 1.77 9.32
C HIS A 250 2.90 1.33 10.79
N GLY A 251 3.71 1.89 11.69
CA GLY A 251 3.61 1.64 13.13
C GLY A 251 2.25 2.04 13.72
N SER A 252 1.72 3.19 13.30
CA SER A 252 0.37 3.65 13.70
C SER A 252 -0.71 2.70 13.19
N ALA A 253 -0.53 2.13 12.01
CA ALA A 253 -1.46 1.18 11.41
C ALA A 253 -1.45 -0.17 12.12
N ILE A 254 -0.27 -0.66 12.49
CA ILE A 254 -0.14 -1.86 13.34
C ILE A 254 -0.81 -1.64 14.70
N PHE A 255 -0.61 -0.48 15.31
CA PHE A 255 -1.25 -0.14 16.58
C PHE A 255 -2.78 -0.07 16.44
N ALA A 256 -3.28 0.50 15.35
CA ALA A 256 -4.71 0.50 15.04
C ALA A 256 -5.25 -0.92 14.84
N ALA A 257 -4.54 -1.78 14.11
CA ALA A 257 -4.90 -3.19 13.92
C ALA A 257 -4.95 -3.94 15.26
N LYS A 258 -4.00 -3.69 16.17
CA LYS A 258 -3.98 -4.29 17.51
C LYS A 258 -5.20 -3.94 18.36
N LYS A 259 -5.75 -2.74 18.18
CA LYS A 259 -6.97 -2.31 18.90
C LYS A 259 -8.22 -3.09 18.48
N GLN A 260 -8.21 -3.67 17.29
CA GLN A 260 -9.35 -4.44 16.80
C GLN A 260 -8.93 -5.85 16.33
N PRO A 261 -8.68 -6.78 17.28
CA PRO A 261 -8.21 -8.12 16.96
C PRO A 261 -9.25 -8.97 16.23
N LYS A 262 -10.53 -8.59 16.24
CA LYS A 262 -11.61 -9.29 15.52
C LYS A 262 -11.65 -8.96 14.03
N SER A 263 -10.85 -7.99 13.58
CA SER A 263 -10.88 -7.47 12.21
C SER A 263 -9.53 -7.69 11.52
N LEU A 264 -9.10 -8.95 11.41
CA LEU A 264 -7.84 -9.33 10.76
C LEU A 264 -7.94 -9.43 9.22
N ASN A 265 -9.14 -9.25 8.66
CA ASN A 265 -9.44 -9.42 7.23
C ASN A 265 -9.05 -8.19 6.40
N SER A 266 -7.89 -7.62 6.69
CA SER A 266 -7.42 -6.37 6.10
C SER A 266 -7.18 -6.50 4.59
N ILE A 267 -6.81 -7.70 4.13
CA ILE A 267 -6.43 -7.96 2.74
C ILE A 267 -7.63 -8.20 1.83
N ARG A 268 -8.67 -8.93 2.29
CA ARG A 268 -9.93 -9.08 1.54
C ARG A 268 -10.54 -7.72 1.19
N PHE A 269 -10.56 -6.82 2.17
CA PHE A 269 -11.05 -5.45 2.01
C PHE A 269 -10.34 -4.69 0.87
N ILE A 270 -9.04 -4.93 0.68
CA ILE A 270 -8.23 -4.31 -0.38
C ILE A 270 -8.59 -4.90 -1.74
N TYR A 271 -8.68 -6.23 -1.84
CA TYR A 271 -9.05 -6.87 -3.11
C TYR A 271 -10.44 -6.43 -3.56
N GLU A 272 -11.42 -6.40 -2.65
CA GLU A 272 -12.77 -5.93 -2.96
C GLU A 272 -12.76 -4.46 -3.42
N ARG A 273 -11.93 -3.61 -2.79
CA ARG A 273 -11.72 -2.23 -3.24
C ARG A 273 -11.20 -2.17 -4.67
N SER A 274 -10.08 -2.85 -4.92
CA SER A 274 -9.34 -2.78 -6.18
C SER A 274 -10.16 -3.35 -7.33
N MET A 275 -10.90 -4.43 -7.09
CA MET A 275 -11.84 -4.98 -8.06
C MET A 275 -13.07 -4.09 -8.26
N GLY A 276 -13.58 -3.44 -7.21
CA GLY A 276 -14.65 -2.45 -7.32
C GLY A 276 -14.24 -1.29 -8.23
N TYR A 277 -13.04 -0.75 -8.02
CA TYR A 277 -12.45 0.27 -8.89
C TYR A 277 -12.32 -0.21 -10.35
N TYR A 278 -11.83 -1.45 -10.56
CA TYR A 278 -11.76 -2.04 -11.90
C TYR A 278 -13.14 -2.08 -12.59
N ALA A 279 -14.16 -2.55 -11.87
CA ALA A 279 -15.51 -2.72 -12.42
C ALA A 279 -16.18 -1.37 -12.75
N GLU A 280 -16.00 -0.35 -11.91
CA GLU A 280 -16.66 0.95 -12.06
C GLU A 280 -15.94 1.89 -13.04
N VAL A 281 -14.61 1.88 -13.05
CA VAL A 281 -13.81 2.91 -13.75
C VAL A 281 -13.12 2.34 -14.99
N VAL A 282 -12.59 1.12 -14.92
CA VAL A 282 -11.64 0.60 -15.91
C VAL A 282 -12.32 -0.21 -17.00
N LYS A 283 -13.25 -1.12 -16.63
CA LYS A 283 -13.90 -2.06 -17.58
C LYS A 283 -14.62 -1.37 -18.75
N GLY A 284 -15.04 -0.11 -18.58
CA GLY A 284 -15.68 0.69 -19.64
C GLY A 284 -14.72 1.58 -20.45
N GLN A 285 -13.46 1.73 -20.05
CA GLN A 285 -12.51 2.71 -20.62
C GLN A 285 -11.35 2.07 -21.39
N GLY A 286 -11.23 0.73 -21.38
CA GLY A 286 -10.18 0.01 -22.11
C GLY A 286 -8.76 0.20 -21.53
N THR A 287 -8.67 0.62 -20.26
CA THR A 287 -7.38 0.79 -19.58
C THR A 287 -6.87 -0.54 -19.04
N GLN A 288 -5.56 -0.79 -19.14
CA GLN A 288 -4.95 -1.98 -18.52
C GLN A 288 -4.93 -1.80 -16.99
N PHE A 289 -5.51 -2.76 -16.26
CA PHE A 289 -5.57 -2.78 -14.80
C PHE A 289 -5.02 -4.11 -14.30
N GLN A 290 -4.34 -4.06 -13.15
CA GLN A 290 -3.79 -5.24 -12.52
C GLN A 290 -3.58 -4.99 -11.02
N ILE A 291 -3.68 -6.07 -10.26
CA ILE A 291 -3.34 -6.21 -8.86
C ILE A 291 -2.14 -7.16 -8.80
N SER A 292 -0.97 -6.64 -8.39
CA SER A 292 0.19 -7.47 -8.10
C SER A 292 0.37 -7.58 -6.59
N SER A 293 0.46 -8.81 -6.11
CA SER A 293 0.54 -9.18 -4.70
C SER A 293 1.89 -9.80 -4.38
N VAL A 294 2.61 -9.19 -3.44
CA VAL A 294 3.86 -9.72 -2.89
C VAL A 294 3.59 -10.32 -1.52
N LEU A 295 3.61 -11.65 -1.43
CA LEU A 295 3.25 -12.39 -0.23
C LEU A 295 4.48 -12.91 0.51
N MET A 296 4.70 -12.42 1.73
CA MET A 296 5.71 -12.98 2.65
C MET A 296 5.18 -14.28 3.26
N ALA A 297 5.62 -15.41 2.73
CA ALA A 297 4.93 -16.69 2.89
C ALA A 297 5.57 -17.63 3.93
N LYS A 298 6.81 -17.38 4.39
CA LYS A 298 7.54 -18.39 5.18
C LYS A 298 6.89 -18.65 6.54
N HIS A 299 6.27 -17.65 7.16
CA HIS A 299 5.51 -17.81 8.41
C HIS A 299 4.00 -18.03 8.22
N LEU A 300 3.51 -18.18 7.00
CA LEU A 300 2.10 -18.47 6.74
C LEU A 300 1.82 -19.97 6.80
N SER A 301 0.62 -20.32 7.24
CA SER A 301 0.14 -21.71 7.14
C SER A 301 -0.10 -22.07 5.68
N GLN A 302 0.00 -23.35 5.34
CA GLN A 302 -0.30 -23.83 3.99
C GLN A 302 -1.73 -23.46 3.56
N THR A 303 -2.70 -23.50 4.49
CA THR A 303 -4.08 -23.07 4.24
C THR A 303 -4.16 -21.59 3.85
N ALA A 304 -3.42 -20.72 4.54
CA ALA A 304 -3.38 -19.30 4.21
C ALA A 304 -2.78 -19.08 2.82
N VAL A 305 -1.65 -19.73 2.51
CA VAL A 305 -1.00 -19.65 1.19
C VAL A 305 -1.95 -20.13 0.08
N SER A 306 -2.64 -21.25 0.29
CA SER A 306 -3.65 -21.75 -0.65
C SER A 306 -4.78 -20.75 -0.89
N GLY A 307 -5.24 -20.04 0.14
CA GLY A 307 -6.25 -18.98 -0.02
C GLY A 307 -5.79 -17.84 -0.93
N TYR A 308 -4.51 -17.44 -0.85
CA TYR A 308 -3.97 -16.44 -1.79
C TYR A 308 -3.89 -16.98 -3.22
N ILE A 309 -3.47 -18.23 -3.39
CA ILE A 309 -3.43 -18.88 -4.72
C ILE A 309 -4.85 -18.97 -5.30
N GLU A 310 -5.87 -19.22 -4.49
CA GLU A 310 -7.27 -19.22 -4.96
C GLU A 310 -7.73 -17.82 -5.43
N ILE A 311 -7.30 -16.75 -4.77
CA ILE A 311 -7.59 -15.37 -5.18
C ILE A 311 -6.86 -15.03 -6.49
N ASP A 312 -5.59 -15.42 -6.59
CA ASP A 312 -4.77 -15.27 -7.79
C ASP A 312 -5.45 -15.91 -9.00
N ASN A 313 -5.83 -17.19 -8.87
CA ASN A 313 -6.48 -17.97 -9.93
C ASN A 313 -7.99 -17.71 -10.06
N PHE A 314 -8.54 -16.70 -9.37
CA PHE A 314 -10.00 -16.48 -9.33
C PHE A 314 -10.57 -16.11 -10.70
N ALA A 315 -9.80 -15.39 -11.52
CA ALA A 315 -10.18 -15.02 -12.87
C ALA A 315 -9.18 -15.60 -13.88
N THR A 316 -9.60 -15.75 -15.14
CA THR A 316 -8.75 -16.34 -16.19
C THR A 316 -8.75 -15.50 -17.45
N LYS A 317 -7.66 -15.61 -18.23
CA LYS A 317 -7.47 -14.96 -19.54
C LYS A 317 -7.52 -13.43 -19.43
N GLU A 318 -8.38 -12.78 -20.20
CA GLU A 318 -8.50 -11.31 -20.24
C GLU A 318 -9.04 -10.70 -18.94
N ASN A 319 -9.58 -11.53 -18.03
CA ASN A 319 -10.01 -11.09 -16.70
C ASN A 319 -8.98 -11.43 -15.63
N ASP A 320 -7.86 -12.06 -16.00
CA ASP A 320 -6.77 -12.33 -15.08
C ASP A 320 -6.04 -11.02 -14.77
N ILE A 321 -6.44 -10.44 -13.65
CA ILE A 321 -5.95 -9.15 -13.16
C ILE A 321 -5.13 -9.33 -11.89
N ASN A 322 -4.95 -10.56 -11.40
CA ASN A 322 -4.25 -10.82 -10.15
C ASN A 322 -2.95 -11.54 -10.45
N ASP A 323 -1.87 -11.09 -9.80
CA ASP A 323 -0.56 -11.69 -9.92
C ASP A 323 0.07 -11.88 -8.55
N LEU A 324 0.30 -13.12 -8.15
CA LEU A 324 0.87 -13.46 -6.85
C LEU A 324 2.33 -13.87 -6.95
N THR A 325 3.21 -13.10 -6.29
CA THR A 325 4.59 -13.49 -6.05
C THR A 325 4.79 -13.83 -4.58
N SER A 326 5.02 -15.11 -4.27
CA SER A 326 5.33 -15.58 -2.92
C SER A 326 6.83 -15.53 -2.63
N LEU A 327 7.20 -14.90 -1.52
CA LEU A 327 8.58 -14.65 -1.08
C LEU A 327 8.84 -15.25 0.32
N ASP A 328 10.11 -15.46 0.61
CA ASP A 328 10.66 -15.76 1.92
C ASP A 328 11.25 -14.46 2.48
N GLU A 329 10.60 -13.93 3.52
CA GLU A 329 11.01 -12.69 4.18
C GLU A 329 12.46 -12.69 4.65
N SER A 330 13.02 -13.84 5.04
CA SER A 330 14.44 -13.90 5.45
C SER A 330 15.37 -13.75 4.25
N GLU A 331 15.02 -14.26 3.08
CA GLU A 331 15.82 -14.09 1.87
C GLU A 331 15.69 -12.65 1.33
N VAL A 332 14.49 -12.05 1.41
CA VAL A 332 14.30 -10.61 1.09
C VAL A 332 15.21 -9.73 1.95
N LEU A 333 15.30 -9.99 3.26
CA LEU A 333 16.16 -9.21 4.16
C LEU A 333 17.65 -9.49 3.97
N LYS A 334 18.03 -10.66 3.47
CA LYS A 334 19.43 -11.02 3.20
C LYS A 334 19.95 -10.44 1.90
N CYS A 335 19.19 -10.49 0.81
CA CYS A 335 19.69 -10.16 -0.51
C CYS A 335 18.68 -9.45 -1.45
N LEU A 336 17.49 -9.08 -0.96
CA LEU A 336 16.40 -8.54 -1.79
C LEU A 336 15.99 -9.50 -2.93
N LEU A 337 15.02 -9.05 -3.71
CA LEU A 337 14.62 -9.58 -5.00
C LEU A 337 15.73 -9.50 -6.06
N SER A 338 15.75 -10.48 -6.95
CA SER A 338 16.60 -10.45 -8.13
C SER A 338 16.11 -9.36 -9.11
N PRO A 339 17.01 -8.85 -10.00
CA PRO A 339 16.61 -7.95 -11.06
C PRO A 339 15.43 -8.48 -11.92
N LYS A 340 15.43 -9.78 -12.23
CA LYS A 340 14.37 -10.44 -12.99
C LYS A 340 13.04 -10.46 -12.22
N ALA A 341 13.09 -10.68 -10.90
CA ALA A 341 11.89 -10.66 -10.07
C ALA A 341 11.27 -9.27 -9.95
N ILE A 342 12.10 -8.23 -9.75
CA ILE A 342 11.65 -6.83 -9.78
C ILE A 342 11.00 -6.50 -11.12
N PHE A 343 11.66 -6.89 -12.23
CA PHE A 343 11.12 -6.69 -13.57
C PHE A 343 9.74 -7.33 -13.74
N LYS A 344 9.60 -8.60 -13.34
CA LYS A 344 8.33 -9.33 -13.45
C LYS A 344 7.23 -8.64 -12.65
N ILE A 345 7.46 -8.35 -11.37
CA ILE A 345 6.44 -7.78 -10.47
C ILE A 345 5.92 -6.43 -10.99
N LEU A 346 6.81 -5.56 -11.48
CA LEU A 346 6.40 -4.24 -11.98
C LEU A 346 5.72 -4.30 -13.36
N ASN A 347 6.07 -5.29 -14.17
CA ASN A 347 5.63 -5.40 -15.57
C ASN A 347 4.64 -6.55 -15.81
N SER A 348 4.09 -7.15 -14.76
CA SER A 348 3.22 -8.32 -14.88
C SER A 348 1.93 -8.01 -15.66
N HIS A 349 1.56 -6.74 -15.84
CA HIS A 349 0.36 -6.35 -16.61
C HIS A 349 0.50 -6.71 -18.09
N ASN A 350 1.73 -6.94 -18.54
CA ASN A 350 2.00 -7.46 -19.85
C ASN A 350 1.92 -9.00 -19.83
N PRO A 351 1.02 -9.62 -20.62
CA PRO A 351 0.87 -11.08 -20.63
C PRO A 351 2.15 -11.84 -20.95
N LEU A 352 3.08 -11.28 -21.73
CA LEU A 352 4.37 -11.92 -22.02
C LEU A 352 5.28 -11.99 -20.80
N ILE A 353 5.11 -11.08 -19.84
CA ILE A 353 5.87 -11.03 -18.59
C ILE A 353 5.20 -11.84 -17.50
N ASP A 354 3.87 -11.81 -17.45
CA ASP A 354 3.09 -12.67 -16.56
C ASP A 354 3.44 -14.16 -16.79
N ASN A 355 3.49 -14.59 -18.06
CA ASN A 355 3.90 -15.95 -18.40
C ASN A 355 5.40 -16.26 -18.18
N LEU A 356 6.23 -15.30 -17.76
CA LEU A 356 7.61 -15.58 -17.35
C LEU A 356 7.61 -16.30 -16.01
N GLY A 357 7.73 -17.63 -16.05
CA GLY A 357 7.98 -18.44 -14.87
C GLY A 357 9.37 -18.19 -14.27
N PHE A 358 9.49 -18.41 -12.96
CA PHE A 358 10.77 -18.65 -12.30
C PHE A 358 11.03 -20.15 -12.31
N ILE A 359 12.18 -20.57 -12.82
CA ILE A 359 12.52 -22.01 -12.92
C ILE A 359 12.81 -22.56 -11.52
N THR A 360 13.36 -21.73 -10.63
CA THR A 360 13.63 -22.09 -9.24
C THR A 360 13.33 -20.93 -8.29
N LYS A 361 13.03 -21.24 -7.02
CA LYS A 361 12.87 -20.21 -5.96
C LYS A 361 14.11 -19.32 -5.79
N LYS A 362 15.31 -19.81 -6.15
CA LYS A 362 16.55 -19.03 -6.06
C LYS A 362 16.58 -17.88 -7.07
N GLU A 363 15.84 -17.99 -8.18
CA GLU A 363 15.76 -16.91 -9.18
C GLU A 363 14.98 -15.69 -8.68
N LEU A 364 14.22 -15.83 -7.58
CA LEU A 364 13.48 -14.73 -6.99
C LEU A 364 14.38 -13.72 -6.27
N TYR A 365 15.55 -14.13 -5.82
CA TYR A 365 16.41 -13.34 -4.94
C TYR A 365 17.72 -12.96 -5.60
N SER A 366 18.28 -11.81 -5.22
CA SER A 366 19.60 -11.42 -5.70
C SER A 366 20.68 -12.33 -5.11
N ASN A 367 21.81 -12.44 -5.80
CA ASN A 367 23.04 -13.00 -5.24
C ASN A 367 23.89 -11.93 -4.51
N ILE A 368 23.43 -10.68 -4.46
CA ILE A 368 24.11 -9.56 -3.81
C ILE A 368 23.56 -9.42 -2.37
N PRO A 369 24.38 -9.63 -1.33
CA PRO A 369 23.93 -9.50 0.05
C PRO A 369 23.68 -8.03 0.43
N LEU A 370 22.57 -7.78 1.13
CA LEU A 370 22.23 -6.48 1.72
C LEU A 370 22.90 -6.26 3.08
N LEU A 371 22.98 -7.33 3.87
CA LEU A 371 23.49 -7.27 5.25
C LEU A 371 24.98 -7.60 5.27
N GLY A 372 25.77 -6.66 5.78
CA GLY A 372 27.12 -6.93 6.29
C GLY A 372 27.08 -7.44 7.73
N ASN A 373 28.18 -7.28 8.48
CA ASN A 373 28.27 -7.70 9.88
C ASN A 373 27.32 -6.95 10.85
N ASN A 374 26.77 -5.81 10.42
CA ASN A 374 25.88 -4.97 11.22
C ASN A 374 24.46 -5.12 10.69
N SER A 375 23.50 -5.49 11.57
CA SER A 375 22.09 -5.75 11.25
C SER A 375 21.30 -4.49 10.83
N ILE A 376 21.87 -3.63 10.00
CA ILE A 376 21.26 -2.39 9.53
C ILE A 376 21.22 -2.43 7.99
N ILE A 377 20.02 -2.25 7.44
CA ILE A 377 19.83 -2.07 5.99
C ILE A 377 19.57 -0.58 5.76
N THR A 378 20.44 0.06 4.99
CA THR A 378 20.26 1.44 4.58
C THR A 378 19.71 1.50 3.16
N VAL A 379 18.58 2.17 2.99
CA VAL A 379 17.94 2.37 1.67
C VAL A 379 18.54 3.60 1.00
N PRO A 380 18.85 3.53 -0.32
CA PRO A 380 19.38 4.68 -1.07
C PRO A 380 18.45 5.89 -1.03
N THR A 381 19.04 7.08 -1.10
CA THR A 381 18.29 8.33 -1.19
C THR A 381 17.70 8.54 -2.59
N VAL A 382 16.73 9.47 -2.70
CA VAL A 382 16.13 9.83 -4.01
C VAL A 382 17.21 10.26 -4.99
N LYS A 383 18.21 11.04 -4.55
CA LYS A 383 19.31 11.52 -5.38
C LYS A 383 20.15 10.38 -5.91
N GLN A 384 20.56 9.46 -5.04
CA GLN A 384 21.34 8.27 -5.44
C GLN A 384 20.58 7.39 -6.45
N LEU A 385 19.26 7.27 -6.31
CA LEU A 385 18.42 6.55 -7.27
C LEU A 385 18.30 7.29 -8.61
N LYS A 386 18.12 8.61 -8.60
CA LYS A 386 18.13 9.42 -9.83
C LYS A 386 19.44 9.24 -10.58
N ASP A 387 20.57 9.34 -9.88
CA ASP A 387 21.91 9.14 -10.46
C ASP A 387 22.06 7.72 -11.03
N ALA A 388 21.61 6.71 -10.30
CA ALA A 388 21.69 5.31 -10.72
C ALA A 388 20.80 4.97 -11.92
N LEU A 389 19.70 5.69 -12.10
CA LEU A 389 18.75 5.53 -13.21
C LEU A 389 18.98 6.55 -14.34
N HIS A 390 20.06 7.34 -14.27
CA HIS A 390 20.37 8.40 -15.23
C HIS A 390 19.21 9.39 -15.42
N ILE A 391 18.51 9.73 -14.34
CA ILE A 391 17.42 10.71 -14.32
C ILE A 391 18.01 12.07 -13.98
N GLU A 392 17.91 13.02 -14.91
CA GLU A 392 18.39 14.38 -14.70
C GLU A 392 17.67 15.04 -13.51
N ASP A 393 18.46 15.59 -12.58
CA ASP A 393 17.91 16.36 -11.47
C ASP A 393 17.64 17.81 -11.88
N LEU A 394 16.47 18.03 -12.47
CA LEU A 394 16.04 19.36 -12.91
C LEU A 394 15.77 20.32 -11.73
N SER A 395 15.80 19.85 -10.48
CA SER A 395 15.60 20.71 -9.30
C SER A 395 16.79 21.62 -9.01
N ALA A 396 17.98 21.27 -9.52
CA ALA A 396 19.20 22.05 -9.41
C ALA A 396 19.43 23.00 -10.60
N LEU A 397 18.58 22.95 -11.63
CA LEU A 397 18.64 23.95 -12.69
C LEU A 397 18.25 25.30 -12.07
N PRO A 398 18.98 26.39 -12.40
CA PRO A 398 18.53 27.73 -12.07
C PRO A 398 17.11 27.83 -12.63
N ARG A 399 16.12 27.98 -11.75
CA ARG A 399 14.82 28.43 -12.21
C ARG A 399 15.13 29.70 -12.96
N ALA A 400 14.74 29.77 -14.24
CA ALA A 400 14.79 31.04 -14.94
C ALA A 400 14.15 32.04 -13.98
N ASP A 401 14.93 33.05 -13.59
CA ASP A 401 14.42 34.14 -12.79
C ASP A 401 13.27 34.72 -13.62
N ASP A 402 12.04 34.32 -13.30
CA ASP A 402 10.86 35.11 -13.57
C ASP A 402 10.98 36.30 -12.59
N SER A 403 11.96 37.15 -12.87
CA SER A 403 12.06 38.50 -12.34
C SER A 403 10.83 39.22 -12.86
N ASP A 404 9.83 39.34 -12.00
CA ASP A 404 9.19 40.60 -11.64
C ASP A 404 7.94 40.30 -10.80
N ASP A 405 8.13 40.00 -9.52
CA ASP A 405 7.17 40.45 -8.50
C ASP A 405 7.85 40.48 -7.13
N GLU A 406 8.22 41.68 -6.72
CA GLU A 406 8.70 41.97 -5.38
C GLU A 406 7.59 41.70 -4.36
N GLY A 407 7.84 40.80 -3.43
CA GLY A 407 7.03 40.73 -2.23
C GLY A 407 7.26 39.50 -1.37
N TYR A 408 8.09 39.68 -0.34
CA TYR A 408 8.10 38.95 0.95
C TYR A 408 9.27 37.99 1.19
N ASN A 409 10.38 38.55 1.69
CA ASN A 409 11.47 37.81 2.34
C ASN A 409 11.15 37.58 3.83
N GLY A 410 10.55 36.43 4.14
CA GLY A 410 10.58 35.84 5.48
C GLY A 410 11.54 34.65 5.49
N PRO A 411 12.42 34.48 6.49
CA PRO A 411 13.35 33.35 6.51
C PRO A 411 12.58 32.04 6.71
N ILE A 412 12.67 31.14 5.73
CA ILE A 412 12.29 29.74 5.89
C ILE A 412 13.36 29.12 6.79
N GLN A 413 13.05 29.01 8.08
CA GLN A 413 13.82 28.18 9.00
C GLN A 413 13.67 26.73 8.55
N THR A 414 14.73 26.17 7.99
CA THR A 414 14.90 24.72 7.90
C THR A 414 14.87 24.14 9.31
N PRO A 415 14.01 23.15 9.62
CA PRO A 415 14.06 22.49 10.92
C PRO A 415 15.40 21.77 11.06
N ALA A 416 16.06 21.97 12.21
CA ALA A 416 17.26 21.21 12.55
C ALA A 416 16.96 19.70 12.57
N PRO A 417 17.92 18.83 12.18
CA PRO A 417 17.75 17.39 12.23
C PRO A 417 17.49 16.95 13.68
N VAL A 418 16.31 16.34 13.90
CA VAL A 418 15.92 15.77 15.19
C VAL A 418 16.33 14.30 15.20
N SER A 419 17.36 13.96 15.97
CA SER A 419 17.75 12.56 16.20
C SER A 419 16.72 11.88 17.10
N VAL A 420 15.86 11.03 16.54
CA VAL A 420 14.90 10.23 17.31
C VAL A 420 15.59 8.97 17.82
N THR A 421 15.98 8.97 19.10
CA THR A 421 16.35 7.74 19.81
C THR A 421 15.08 7.06 20.31
N ILE A 422 14.67 5.98 19.63
CA ILE A 422 13.59 5.11 20.12
C ILE A 422 14.15 4.32 21.31
N LYS A 423 13.79 4.74 22.53
CA LYS A 423 13.96 3.91 23.73
C LYS A 423 12.92 2.80 23.71
N ALA A 424 13.36 1.55 23.78
CA ALA A 424 12.48 0.43 24.09
C ALA A 424 11.84 0.68 25.47
N ALA A 425 10.53 0.47 25.57
CA ALA A 425 9.86 0.43 26.86
C ALA A 425 10.37 -0.81 27.65
N PRO A 426 10.52 -0.70 28.98
CA PRO A 426 10.93 -1.85 29.79
C PRO A 426 9.86 -2.93 29.77
N GLU A 427 10.33 -4.18 29.87
CA GLU A 427 9.57 -5.44 29.84
C GLU A 427 8.35 -5.47 30.76
#